data_AF-A0A511B0H0-F1
#
_entry.id   AF-A0A511B0H0-F1
#
_cell.length_a   1.000
_cell.length_b   1.000
_cell.length_c   1.000
_cell.angle_alpha   90.00
_cell.angle_beta   90.00
_cell.angle_gamma   90.00
#
_symmetry.space_group_name_H-M   'P 1'
#
loop_
_entity.id
_entity.type
_entity.pdbx_description
1 polymer ?
#
loop_
_entity_poly.entity_id
_entity_poly.type
_entity_poly.pdbx_seq_one_letter_code
_entity_poly.pdbx_strand_id
1 'polypeptide(L)'
;MHLPRTLRHQAPSLLLLVAGGCSLHGAPAFSIAGAYFPGWMICALIGVGVAVGLRVAFVLAGIDAVLSLRLFTYTSLGVMAALLSWLLCFGP
;
A
#
# COMPACT_ATOMS: atom_id res chain seq x y z
N MET A 1 -7.30 30.08 19.60
CA MET A 1 -6.24 29.52 18.72
C MET A 1 -6.89 28.60 17.70
N HIS A 2 -7.20 29.14 16.51
CA HIS A 2 -7.78 28.37 15.41
C HIS A 2 -6.64 27.72 14.62
N LEU A 3 -6.40 26.42 14.85
CA LEU A 3 -5.47 25.65 14.02
C LEU A 3 -6.02 25.63 12.58
N PRO A 4 -5.26 26.12 11.57
CA PRO A 4 -5.77 26.23 10.22
C PRO A 4 -5.92 24.83 9.62
N ARG A 5 -7.13 24.52 9.11
CA ARG A 5 -7.50 23.24 8.48
C ARG A 5 -6.58 22.83 7.31
N THR A 6 -5.77 23.76 6.80
CA THR A 6 -4.78 23.57 5.74
C THR A 6 -3.62 22.66 6.15
N LEU A 7 -3.26 22.61 7.45
CA LEU A 7 -2.16 21.76 7.94
C LEU A 7 -2.44 20.26 7.72
N ARG A 8 -3.72 19.85 7.77
CA ARG A 8 -4.14 18.45 7.57
C ARG A 8 -3.96 17.98 6.12
N HIS A 9 -4.04 18.90 5.15
CA HIS A 9 -3.84 18.60 3.73
C HIS A 9 -2.37 18.62 3.30
N GLN A 10 -1.45 19.13 4.14
CA GLN A 10 -0.02 19.18 3.83
C GLN A 10 0.73 17.91 4.26
N ALA A 11 0.22 17.17 5.24
CA ALA A 11 0.77 15.88 5.66
C ALA A 11 0.89 14.84 4.52
N PRO A 12 -0.12 14.62 3.65
CA PRO A 12 0.01 13.67 2.54
C PRO A 12 1.02 14.14 1.50
N SER A 13 1.14 15.46 1.28
CA SER A 13 2.11 16.01 0.33
C SER A 13 3.55 15.77 0.77
N LEU A 14 3.85 15.86 2.07
CA LEU A 14 5.18 15.58 2.60
C LEU A 14 5.52 14.08 2.51
N LEU A 15 4.54 13.20 2.76
CA LEU A 15 4.71 11.75 2.65
C LEU A 15 4.97 11.30 1.20
N LEU A 16 4.37 11.98 0.21
CA LEU A 16 4.58 11.74 -1.22
C LEU A 16 5.98 12.14 -1.69
N LEU A 17 6.58 13.20 -1.11
CA LEU A 17 7.96 13.58 -1.42
C LEU A 17 8.99 12.55 -0.90
N VAL A 18 8.70 11.88 0.22
CA VAL A 18 9.58 10.84 0.80
C VAL A 18 9.48 9.50 0.06
N ALA A 19 8.37 9.23 -0.63
CA ALA A 19 8.16 7.95 -1.32
C ALA A 19 9.11 7.68 -2.50
N GLY A 20 9.93 8.64 -2.92
CA GLY A 20 11.13 8.40 -3.74
C GLY A 20 10.92 7.69 -5.08
N GLY A 21 9.71 7.70 -5.64
CA GLY A 21 9.34 6.86 -6.80
C GLY A 21 10.01 7.24 -8.13
N CYS A 22 10.62 8.42 -8.22
CA CYS A 22 11.42 8.84 -9.38
C CYS A 22 12.91 8.56 -9.13
N SER A 23 13.31 7.30 -9.00
CA SER A 23 14.72 6.92 -9.11
C SER A 23 15.04 6.51 -10.54
N LEU A 24 16.14 7.04 -11.10
CA LEU A 24 16.74 6.55 -12.36
C LEU A 24 17.31 5.12 -12.21
N HIS A 25 17.43 4.63 -10.99
CA HIS A 25 17.65 3.22 -10.69
C HIS A 25 16.37 2.46 -11.04
N GLY A 26 16.41 1.62 -12.08
CA GLY A 26 15.25 0.83 -12.51
C GLY A 26 14.74 -0.10 -11.40
N ALA A 27 13.47 -0.50 -11.48
CA ALA A 27 12.88 -1.40 -10.50
C ALA A 27 13.66 -2.74 -10.42
N PRO A 28 13.94 -3.27 -9.22
CA PRO A 28 14.65 -4.53 -9.07
C PRO A 28 13.89 -5.65 -9.77
N ALA A 29 14.61 -6.42 -10.59
CA ALA A 29 14.09 -7.59 -11.27
C ALA A 29 14.93 -8.81 -10.89
N PHE A 30 14.26 -9.89 -10.54
CA PHE A 30 14.87 -11.15 -10.13
C PHE A 30 14.65 -12.20 -11.22
N SER A 31 15.71 -12.94 -11.58
CA SER A 31 15.61 -14.06 -12.52
C SER A 31 15.18 -15.33 -11.78
N ILE A 32 14.00 -15.85 -12.11
CA ILE A 32 13.44 -17.08 -11.54
C ILE A 32 13.08 -18.00 -12.71
N ALA A 33 13.71 -19.19 -12.76
CA ALA A 33 13.48 -20.18 -13.81
C ALA A 33 13.62 -19.63 -15.26
N GLY A 34 14.53 -18.67 -15.47
CA GLY A 34 14.75 -18.04 -16.78
C GLY A 34 13.78 -16.92 -17.14
N ALA A 35 12.81 -16.60 -16.28
CA ALA A 35 11.91 -15.45 -16.42
C ALA A 35 12.29 -14.32 -15.44
N TYR A 36 12.07 -13.07 -15.84
CA TYR A 36 12.37 -11.89 -15.01
C TYR A 36 11.11 -11.42 -14.29
N PHE A 37 11.12 -11.49 -12.96
CA PHE A 37 10.02 -11.04 -12.10
C PHE A 37 10.41 -9.75 -11.37
N PRO A 38 9.63 -8.68 -11.51
CA PRO A 38 9.93 -7.43 -10.83
C PRO A 38 9.55 -7.51 -9.34
N GLY A 39 10.33 -6.85 -8.48
CA GLY A 39 10.14 -6.88 -7.03
C GLY A 39 8.77 -6.38 -6.57
N TRP A 40 8.14 -5.47 -7.33
CA TRP A 40 6.83 -4.93 -6.98
C TRP A 40 5.73 -5.98 -7.08
N MET A 41 5.91 -7.05 -7.88
CA MET A 41 4.93 -8.14 -7.95
C MET A 41 4.83 -8.87 -6.60
N ILE A 42 5.96 -9.04 -5.91
CA ILE A 42 5.98 -9.67 -4.57
C ILE A 42 5.27 -8.76 -3.56
N CYS A 43 5.56 -7.46 -3.59
CA CYS A 43 4.85 -6.46 -2.77
C CYS A 43 3.33 -6.47 -3.05
N ALA A 44 2.92 -6.57 -4.31
CA ALA A 44 1.52 -6.66 -4.69
C ALA A 44 0.87 -7.94 -4.14
N LEU A 45 1.54 -9.08 -4.19
CA LEU A 45 1.06 -10.33 -3.59
C LEU A 45 0.88 -10.20 -2.07
N ILE A 46 1.82 -9.56 -1.38
CA ILE A 46 1.69 -9.26 0.06
C ILE A 46 0.46 -8.38 0.30
N GLY A 47 0.30 -7.31 -0.48
CA GLY A 47 -0.85 -6.41 -0.37
C GLY A 47 -2.20 -7.12 -0.59
N VAL A 48 -2.28 -8.03 -1.57
CA VAL A 48 -3.47 -8.86 -1.81
C VAL A 48 -3.72 -9.79 -0.61
N GLY A 49 -2.69 -10.45 -0.10
CA GLY A 49 -2.80 -11.31 1.08
C GLY A 49 -3.32 -10.55 2.30
N VAL A 50 -2.80 -9.34 2.54
CA VAL A 50 -3.27 -8.44 3.61
C VAL A 50 -4.73 -8.05 3.39
N ALA A 51 -5.11 -7.62 2.18
CA ALA A 51 -6.50 -7.24 1.88
C ALA A 51 -7.50 -8.38 2.10
N VAL A 52 -7.15 -9.60 1.68
CA VAL A 52 -7.97 -10.80 1.88
C VAL A 52 -8.04 -11.15 3.37
N GLY A 53 -6.92 -11.12 4.09
CA GLY A 53 -6.88 -11.41 5.52
C GLY A 53 -7.73 -10.44 6.34
N LEU A 54 -7.63 -9.14 6.05
CA LEU A 54 -8.47 -8.11 6.67
C LEU A 54 -9.95 -8.31 6.37
N ARG A 55 -10.29 -8.66 5.12
CA ARG A 55 -11.68 -8.97 4.76
C ARG A 55 -12.22 -10.13 5.57
N VAL A 56 -11.47 -11.23 5.69
CA VAL A 56 -11.88 -12.38 6.51
C VAL A 56 -12.05 -11.96 7.96
N ALA A 57 -11.08 -11.25 8.54
CA ALA A 57 -11.14 -10.79 9.92
C ALA A 57 -12.36 -9.89 10.21
N PHE A 58 -12.68 -8.96 9.32
CA PHE A 58 -13.78 -8.00 9.50
C PHE A 58 -15.16 -8.62 9.28
N VAL A 59 -15.26 -9.62 8.39
CA VAL A 59 -16.48 -10.43 8.25
C VAL A 59 -16.72 -11.23 9.53
N LEU A 60 -15.68 -11.86 10.08
CA LEU A 60 -15.78 -12.61 11.35
C LEU A 60 -16.10 -11.70 12.54
N ALA A 61 -15.60 -10.46 12.55
CA ALA A 61 -15.88 -9.48 13.59
C ALA A 61 -17.26 -8.79 13.44
N GLY A 62 -18.02 -9.05 12.37
CA GLY A 62 -19.32 -8.42 12.11
C GLY A 62 -19.26 -6.94 11.71
N ILE A 63 -18.07 -6.39 11.49
CA ILE A 63 -17.86 -4.97 11.14
C ILE A 63 -18.23 -4.70 9.67
N ASP A 64 -18.14 -5.74 8.83
CA ASP A 64 -18.40 -5.66 7.38
C ASP A 64 -19.81 -5.13 7.03
N ALA A 65 -20.79 -5.31 7.93
CA ALA A 65 -22.16 -4.82 7.78
C ALA A 65 -22.28 -3.29 7.81
N VAL A 66 -21.34 -2.59 8.43
CA VAL A 66 -21.34 -1.11 8.56
C VAL A 66 -20.56 -0.44 7.41
N LEU A 67 -19.75 -1.19 6.67
CA LEU A 67 -18.97 -0.65 5.56
C LEU A 67 -19.81 -0.56 4.28
N SER A 68 -20.18 0.66 3.87
CA SER A 68 -20.88 0.89 2.59
C SER A 68 -20.00 0.66 1.34
N LEU A 69 -18.67 0.79 1.45
CA LEU A 69 -17.72 0.69 0.33
C LEU A 69 -16.60 -0.34 0.57
N ARG A 70 -16.97 -1.54 1.02
CA ARG A 70 -16.06 -2.64 1.37
C ARG A 70 -14.92 -2.86 0.38
N LEU A 71 -15.23 -2.98 -0.91
CA LEU A 71 -14.24 -3.26 -1.95
C LEU A 71 -13.15 -2.17 -2.00
N PHE A 72 -13.56 -0.90 -1.89
CA PHE A 72 -12.65 0.23 -1.93
C PHE A 72 -11.76 0.27 -0.69
N THR A 73 -12.33 0.03 0.49
CA THR A 73 -11.59 0.02 1.75
C THR A 73 -10.52 -1.08 1.77
N TYR A 74 -10.89 -2.33 1.45
CA TYR A 74 -9.93 -3.44 1.47
C TYR A 74 -8.86 -3.29 0.38
N THR A 75 -9.23 -2.82 -0.81
CA THR A 75 -8.26 -2.56 -1.89
C THR A 75 -7.29 -1.45 -1.49
N SER A 76 -7.78 -0.35 -0.91
CA SER A 76 -6.94 0.75 -0.43
C SER A 76 -5.94 0.28 0.64
N LEU A 77 -6.40 -0.52 1.61
CA LEU A 77 -5.52 -1.09 2.65
C LEU A 77 -4.48 -2.05 2.06
N GLY A 78 -4.87 -2.87 1.07
CA GLY A 78 -3.94 -3.74 0.34
C GLY A 78 -2.89 -2.94 -0.43
N VAL A 79 -3.29 -1.87 -1.12
CA VAL A 79 -2.37 -0.97 -1.83
C VAL A 79 -1.43 -0.28 -0.84
N MET A 80 -1.94 0.21 0.30
CA MET A 80 -1.10 0.79 1.35
C MET A 80 -0.07 -0.22 1.86
N ALA A 81 -0.47 -1.47 2.12
CA ALA A 81 0.44 -2.52 2.55
C ALA A 81 1.50 -2.87 1.49
N ALA A 82 1.10 -2.95 0.21
CA ALA A 82 2.02 -3.16 -0.90
C ALA A 82 3.05 -2.01 -0.99
N LEU A 83 2.60 -0.76 -0.93
CA LEU A 83 3.48 0.41 -0.95
C LEU A 83 4.40 0.45 0.29
N LEU A 84 3.87 0.17 1.49
CA LEU A 84 4.67 0.07 2.70
C LEU A 84 5.76 -1.00 2.57
N SER A 85 5.43 -2.19 2.05
CA SER A 85 6.41 -3.24 1.81
C SER A 85 7.47 -2.80 0.80
N TRP A 86 7.08 -2.06 -0.24
CA TRP A 86 8.02 -1.50 -1.21
C TRP A 86 8.96 -0.49 -0.56
N LEU A 87 8.45 0.46 0.23
CA LEU A 87 9.29 1.43 0.94
C LEU A 87 10.22 0.75 1.96
N LEU A 88 9.78 -0.31 2.65
CA LEU A 88 10.60 -1.02 3.63
C LEU A 88 11.71 -1.85 2.98
N CYS A 89 11.46 -2.43 1.82
CA CYS A 89 12.43 -3.30 1.13
C CYS A 89 13.32 -2.57 0.11
N PHE A 90 12.78 -1.53 -0.54
CA PHE A 90 13.38 -0.83 -1.68
C PHE A 90 13.31 0.69 -1.56
N GLY A 91 12.91 1.21 -0.39
CA GLY A 91 12.96 2.65 -0.13
C GLY A 91 14.37 3.21 -0.32
N PRO A 92 14.47 4.53 -0.56
CA PRO A 92 15.74 5.22 -0.79
C PRO A 92 16.74 5.05 0.37
#